data_AF-A0A973I7D0-F1
#
_entry.id   AF-A0A973I7D0-F1
#
_cell.length_a   1.000
_cell.length_b   1.000
_cell.length_c   1.000
_cell.angle_alpha   90.00
_cell.angle_beta   90.00
_cell.angle_gamma   90.00
#
_symmetry.space_group_name_H-M   'P 1'
#
loop_
_entity.id
_entity.type
_entity.pdbx_description
1 polymer ?
#
loop_
_entity_poly.entity_id
_entity_poly.type
_entity_poly.pdbx_seq_one_letter_code
_entity_poly.pdbx_strand_id
1 'polypeptide(L)'
;MMVDDGYSILQIMEISGACQSAVSRWKRQYINELKGKTPNNKVALTPEHQRIQELEKQLKRAQRDNDILKKAAAFFILENSNLS
;
A
#
# COMPACT_ATOMS: atom_id res chain seq x y z
N MET A 1 11.27 -0.05 16.06
CA MET A 1 12.47 -0.20 15.21
C MET A 1 12.56 0.93 14.18
N MET A 2 13.70 1.61 14.16
CA MET A 2 14.13 2.77 13.35
C MET A 2 13.95 4.19 13.93
N VAL A 3 12.93 4.49 14.75
CA VAL A 3 12.82 5.84 15.38
C VAL A 3 12.57 5.81 16.89
N ASP A 4 12.07 4.71 17.44
CA ASP A 4 11.84 4.59 18.90
C ASP A 4 13.12 4.44 19.73
N ASP A 5 14.21 3.94 19.14
CA ASP A 5 15.41 3.58 19.91
C ASP A 5 16.47 4.69 20.01
N GLY A 6 16.15 5.93 19.62
CA GLY A 6 17.08 7.06 19.75
C GLY A 6 18.36 6.96 18.89
N TYR A 7 18.43 6.02 17.94
CA TYR A 7 19.61 5.84 17.07
C TYR A 7 19.91 7.12 16.26
N SER A 8 21.18 7.53 16.29
CA SER A 8 21.66 8.65 15.49
C SER A 8 21.65 8.28 14.00
N ILE A 9 21.56 9.29 13.13
CA ILE A 9 21.59 9.09 11.66
C ILE A 9 22.86 8.33 11.24
N LEU A 10 23.98 8.56 11.94
CA LEU A 10 25.26 7.86 11.70
C LEU A 10 25.15 6.35 11.96
N GLN A 11 24.54 5.96 13.08
CA GLN A 11 24.34 4.54 13.43
C GLN A 11 23.44 3.84 12.42
N ILE A 12 22.39 4.53 11.95
CA ILE A 12 21.49 3.95 10.94
C ILE A 12 22.21 3.79 9.60
N MET A 13 23.09 4.72 9.21
CA MET A 13 23.91 4.56 8.00
C MET A 13 24.88 3.39 8.12
N GLU A 14 25.49 3.21 9.30
CA GLU A 14 26.43 2.11 9.55
C GLU A 14 25.73 0.74 9.53
N ILE A 15 24.54 0.65 10.12
CA ILE A 15 23.75 -0.59 10.15
C ILE A 15 23.15 -0.92 8.78
N SER A 16 22.63 0.09 8.06
CA SER A 16 21.91 -0.13 6.80
C SER A 16 22.78 -0.06 5.55
N GLY A 17 24.00 0.46 5.65
CA GLY A 17 24.86 0.79 4.50
C GLY A 17 24.29 1.86 3.58
N ALA A 18 23.16 2.49 3.96
CA ALA A 18 22.47 3.47 3.14
C ALA A 18 23.06 4.87 3.33
N CYS A 19 23.04 5.69 2.28
CA CYS A 19 23.49 7.06 2.34
C CYS A 19 22.57 7.95 3.21
N GLN A 20 23.11 9.05 3.73
CA GLN A 20 22.42 9.97 4.64
C GLN A 20 21.08 10.48 4.10
N SER A 21 21.00 10.70 2.79
CA SER A 21 19.79 11.17 2.11
C SER A 21 18.68 10.12 2.13
N ALA A 22 19.01 8.83 1.98
CA ALA A 22 18.06 7.74 2.09
C ALA A 22 17.51 7.61 3.52
N VAL A 23 18.40 7.65 4.52
CA VAL A 23 18.01 7.58 5.94
C VAL A 23 17.11 8.75 6.34
N SER A 24 17.44 9.97 5.89
CA SER A 24 16.63 11.17 6.14
C SER A 24 15.23 11.08 5.50
N ARG A 25 15.15 10.49 4.30
CA ARG A 25 13.90 10.26 3.59
C ARG A 25 13.02 9.23 4.30
N TRP A 26 13.62 8.12 4.76
CA TRP A 26 12.91 7.10 5.53
C TRP A 26 12.42 7.63 6.87
N LYS A 27 13.22 8.42 7.59
CA LYS A 27 12.79 9.08 8.82
C LYS A 27 11.59 10.00 8.58
N ARG A 28 11.62 10.80 7.51
CA ARG A 28 10.49 11.67 7.15
C ARG A 28 9.24 10.85 6.79
N GLN A 29 9.41 9.75 6.06
CA GLN A 29 8.31 8.85 5.73
C GLN A 29 7.69 8.25 6.99
N TYR A 30 8.51 7.74 7.91
CA TYR A 30 8.07 7.17 9.17
C TYR A 30 7.29 8.17 10.04
N ILE A 31 7.79 9.41 10.17
CA ILE A 31 7.08 10.47 10.91
C ILE A 31 5.71 10.78 10.27
N ASN A 32 5.61 10.72 8.95
CA ASN A 32 4.34 10.91 8.26
C ASN A 32 3.39 9.74 8.48
N GLU A 33 3.89 8.50 8.45
CA GLU A 33 3.12 7.29 8.78
C GLU A 33 2.58 7.35 10.23
N LEU A 34 3.40 7.75 11.20
CA LEU A 34 2.94 7.96 12.58
C LEU A 34 1.85 9.03 12.72
N LYS A 35 1.79 9.99 11.80
CA LYS A 35 0.73 10.99 11.73
C LYS A 35 -0.52 10.50 10.97
N GLY A 36 -0.60 9.20 10.69
CA GLY A 36 -1.71 8.56 9.98
C GLY A 36 -1.69 8.77 8.47
N LYS A 37 -0.56 9.19 7.89
CA LYS A 37 -0.43 9.31 6.43
C LYS A 37 0.17 8.04 5.84
N THR A 38 -0.69 7.15 5.34
CA THR A 38 -0.29 6.01 4.54
C THR A 38 0.43 6.48 3.27
N PRO A 39 1.62 5.96 2.95
CA PRO A 39 2.28 6.31 1.72
C PRO A 39 1.56 5.66 0.54
N ASN A 40 1.17 6.44 -0.46
CA ASN A 40 0.65 5.90 -1.70
C ASN A 40 1.84 5.53 -2.63
N ASN A 41 1.81 4.33 -3.22
CA ASN A 41 2.82 3.82 -4.15
C ASN A 41 4.24 3.62 -3.59
N LYS A 42 4.42 3.53 -2.26
CA LYS A 42 5.69 3.14 -1.63
C LYS A 42 5.43 2.10 -0.57
N VAL A 43 6.36 1.16 -0.38
CA VAL A 43 6.29 0.22 0.73
C VAL A 43 6.24 1.02 2.03
N ALA A 44 5.18 0.82 2.81
CA ALA A 44 5.07 1.43 4.12
C ALA A 44 6.15 0.86 5.06
N LEU A 45 6.73 1.70 5.90
CA LEU A 45 7.75 1.27 6.86
C LEU A 45 7.13 0.57 8.07
N THR A 46 5.93 0.98 8.46
CA THR A 46 5.23 0.43 9.62
C THR A 46 4.37 -0.79 9.23
N PRO A 47 4.35 -1.86 10.04
CA PRO A 47 3.56 -3.06 9.75
C PRO A 47 2.06 -2.78 9.59
N GLU A 48 1.52 -1.85 10.38
CA GLU A 48 0.13 -1.42 10.29
C GLU A 48 -0.20 -0.85 8.90
N HIS A 49 0.61 0.10 8.43
CA HIS A 49 0.41 0.73 7.11
C HIS A 49 0.70 -0.25 5.96
N GLN A 50 1.59 -1.22 6.14
CA GLN A 50 1.76 -2.32 5.18
C GLN A 50 0.48 -3.15 5.06
N ARG A 51 -0.15 -3.46 6.20
CA ARG A 51 -1.41 -4.20 6.22
C ARG A 51 -2.54 -3.40 5.56
N ILE A 52 -2.60 -2.08 5.79
CA ILE A 52 -3.56 -1.20 5.12
C ILE A 52 -3.39 -1.27 3.59
N GLN A 53 -2.17 -1.12 3.08
CA GLN A 53 -1.91 -1.22 1.64
C GLN A 53 -2.27 -2.59 1.05
N GLU A 54 -1.98 -3.67 1.78
CA GLU A 54 -2.35 -5.01 1.34
C GLU A 54 -3.86 -5.17 1.24
N LEU A 55 -4.61 -4.70 2.25
CA LEU A 55 -6.07 -4.73 2.25
C LEU A 55 -6.65 -3.87 1.13
N GLU A 56 -6.13 -2.66 0.90
CA GLU A 56 -6.53 -1.79 -0.22
C GLU A 56 -6.33 -2.50 -1.57
N LYS A 57 -5.20 -3.20 -1.74
CA LYS A 57 -4.90 -3.95 -2.96
C LYS A 57 -5.86 -5.11 -3.16
N GLN A 58 -6.19 -5.86 -2.11
CA GLN A 58 -7.16 -6.94 -2.16
C GLN A 58 -8.56 -6.42 -2.49
N LEU A 59 -8.98 -5.33 -1.85
CA LEU A 59 -10.27 -4.70 -2.07
C LEU A 59 -10.41 -4.21 -3.52
N LYS A 60 -9.37 -3.58 -4.07
CA LYS A 60 -9.33 -3.16 -5.48
C LYS A 60 -9.39 -4.34 -6.46
N ARG A 61 -8.86 -5.51 -6.09
CA ARG A 61 -8.99 -6.73 -6.90
C ARG A 61 -10.42 -7.24 -6.86
N ALA A 62 -10.99 -7.39 -5.67
CA ALA A 62 -12.36 -7.86 -5.50
C ALA A 62 -13.39 -6.97 -6.20
N GLN A 63 -13.22 -5.64 -6.14
CA GLN A 63 -14.09 -4.69 -6.86
C GLN A 63 -14.02 -4.89 -8.37
N ARG A 64 -12.82 -5.03 -8.94
CA ARG A 64 -12.65 -5.29 -10.37
C ARG A 64 -13.30 -6.60 -10.79
N ASP A 65 -13.11 -7.66 -10.01
CA ASP A 65 -13.70 -8.97 -10.30
C ASP A 65 -15.24 -8.87 -10.26
N ASN A 66 -15.80 -8.13 -9.30
CA ASN A 66 -17.23 -7.88 -9.22
C ASN A 66 -17.77 -7.09 -10.42
N ASP A 67 -17.05 -6.07 -10.88
CA ASP A 67 -17.43 -5.28 -12.06
C ASP A 67 -17.43 -6.13 -13.34
N ILE A 68 -16.46 -7.04 -13.48
CA ILE A 68 -16.40 -7.99 -14.60
C ILE A 68 -17.61 -8.94 -14.55
N LEU A 69 -17.90 -9.51 -13.38
CA LEU A 69 -19.04 -10.42 -13.20
C LEU A 69 -20.37 -9.72 -13.50
N LYS A 70 -20.55 -8.47 -13.05
CA LYS A 70 -21.73 -7.67 -13.37
C LYS A 70 -21.89 -7.44 -14.86
N LYS A 71 -20.81 -7.11 -15.57
CA LYS A 71 -20.83 -6.93 -17.03
C LYS A 71 -21.17 -8.22 -17.76
N ALA A 72 -20.59 -9.34 -17.34
CA ALA A 72 -20.89 -10.65 -17.92
C ALA A 72 -22.37 -11.02 -17.69
N ALA A 73 -22.88 -10.86 -16.46
CA ALA A 73 -24.28 -11.12 -16.15
C ALA A 73 -25.23 -10.26 -17.00
N ALA A 74 -24.94 -8.96 -17.15
CA ALA A 74 -25.72 -8.07 -18.01
C ALA A 74 -25.71 -8.52 -19.49
N PHE A 75 -24.55 -8.95 -19.99
CA PHE A 75 -24.42 -9.50 -21.34
C PHE A 75 -25.26 -10.77 -21.53
N PHE A 76 -25.21 -11.73 -20.59
CA PHE A 76 -26.00 -12.96 -20.68
C PHE A 76 -27.51 -12.72 -20.63
N ILE A 77 -27.97 -11.77 -19.81
CA ILE A 77 -29.39 -11.39 -19.75
C ILE A 77 -29.84 -10.81 -21.10
N LEU A 78 -29.02 -9.95 -21.71
CA LEU A 78 -29.31 -9.37 -23.02
C LEU A 78 -29.34 -10.44 -24.14
N GLU A 79 -28.36 -11.34 -24.17
CA GLU A 79 -28.30 -12.47 -25.12
C GLU A 79 -29.55 -13.35 -25.03
N ASN A 80 -29.95 -13.79 -23.83
CA ASN A 80 -31.17 -14.60 -23.65
C ASN A 80 -32.44 -13.87 -24.08
N SER A 81 -32.50 -12.56 -23.88
CA SER A 81 -33.64 -11.73 -24.29
C SER A 81 -33.74 -11.59 -25.81
N ASN A 82 -32.61 -11.62 -26.52
CA ASN A 82 -32.56 -11.53 -27.99
C ASN A 82 -32.82 -12.88 -28.70
N LEU A 83 -32.74 -14.00 -27.96
CA LEU A 83 -33.00 -15.35 -28.46
C LEU A 83 -34.46 -15.80 -28.21
N SER A 84 -35.24 -15.02 -27.46
CA SER A 84 -36.68 -15.19 -27.22
C SER A 84 -37.52 -14.36 -28.19
#